data_AF-A0A3C1PHD9-F1
#
_entry.id   AF-A0A3C1PHD9-F1
#
_cell.length_a   1.000
_cell.length_b   1.000
_cell.length_c   1.000
_cell.angle_alpha   90.00
_cell.angle_beta   90.00
_cell.angle_gamma   90.00
#
_symmetry.space_group_name_H-M   'P 1'
#
loop_
_entity.id
_entity.type
_entity.pdbx_description
1 polymer ?
#
loop_
_entity_poly.entity_id
_entity_poly.type
_entity_poly.pdbx_seq_one_letter_code
_entity_poly.pdbx_strand_id
1 'polypeptide(L)'
;MLAAVFATLLAACKTAPVAETFSVRPPFAGVDVPFQTIEFEAQNGDSICFPNGTCIVIPANALADSLGQTVKGQVQLKFREFKSVQEIFIAGIPLTWQTDSAMFNLESAGMYEMRAFQNNNALKLTAGTAINVRLASFDASEGFSSWQLNEETGAWAELNPSEAVVNTEKTVMLDKVKEKRSKIEFTPGKNYFVFNYGDLLDMFFDNDWQKVNDNQKNTAVRQKIEKYGVKWSHMNARTLIDYKKASYYAAELLWLMEDGKTMPDWVPEYLEEWDYKTGKTTTFGEFKQIRGNEYKFSVKKGGKSFSCSMSVVFPLKYLFKFSAEKWQNNFNKIDSMLTIETERANLMADAYRSMTVSEFGIYNYDRLMKTPNYFLVEADFGSSEKMPENSQIETVFFFPAGQQAYFAYPRRDWDKFYLPDSVKQGRIVAVLPTMQGAWFDIASFDQNKLNELKQTKKYSFKLTPTPNKITSYEQIMELLHAKAL
;
A
#
# COMPACT_ATOMS: atom_id res chain seq x y z
N MET A 1 29.74 -50.57 76.49
CA MET A 1 28.96 -50.88 75.27
C MET A 1 28.03 -49.69 75.03
N LEU A 2 28.47 -48.72 74.23
CA LEU A 2 27.67 -47.56 73.81
C LEU A 2 28.12 -47.22 72.38
N ALA A 3 27.25 -47.46 71.41
CA ALA A 3 27.48 -47.12 70.01
C ALA A 3 26.73 -45.80 69.71
N ALA A 4 27.48 -44.77 69.34
CA ALA A 4 26.92 -43.50 68.88
C ALA A 4 26.70 -43.58 67.36
N VAL A 5 25.45 -43.43 66.93
CA VAL A 5 25.06 -43.34 65.51
C VAL A 5 25.16 -41.88 65.10
N PHE A 6 26.09 -41.57 64.19
CA PHE A 6 26.19 -40.26 63.53
C PHE A 6 25.22 -40.23 62.34
N ALA A 7 24.11 -39.49 62.48
CA ALA A 7 23.22 -39.18 61.37
C ALA A 7 23.81 -38.01 60.57
N THR A 8 24.28 -38.29 59.36
CA THR A 8 24.69 -37.26 58.39
C THR A 8 23.45 -36.71 57.68
N LEU A 9 23.10 -35.45 57.97
CA LEU A 9 22.12 -34.70 57.19
C LEU A 9 22.71 -34.41 55.80
N LEU A 10 22.22 -35.12 54.77
CA LEU A 10 22.37 -34.70 53.39
C LEU A 10 21.42 -33.54 53.12
N ALA A 11 21.94 -32.31 53.17
CA ALA A 11 21.24 -31.14 52.67
C ALA A 11 21.17 -31.25 51.13
N ALA A 12 20.00 -31.62 50.61
CA ALA A 12 19.71 -31.57 49.20
C ALA A 12 19.77 -30.10 48.72
N CYS A 13 20.85 -29.76 48.03
CA CYS A 13 20.98 -28.49 47.35
C CYS A 13 19.93 -28.47 46.22
N LYS A 14 18.84 -27.71 46.39
CA LYS A 14 17.93 -27.39 45.30
C LYS A 14 18.72 -26.56 44.29
N THR A 15 19.16 -27.17 43.20
CA THR A 15 19.64 -26.43 42.03
C THR A 15 18.52 -25.49 41.62
N ALA A 16 18.78 -24.17 41.68
CA ALA A 16 17.88 -23.19 41.11
C ALA A 16 17.61 -23.55 39.64
N PRO A 17 16.37 -23.48 39.15
CA PRO A 17 16.09 -23.71 37.74
C PRO A 17 16.95 -22.74 36.93
N VAL A 18 17.76 -23.28 36.01
CA VAL A 18 18.45 -22.48 35.00
C VAL A 18 17.36 -21.73 34.25
N ALA A 19 17.35 -20.41 34.33
CA ALA A 19 16.41 -19.60 33.56
C ALA A 19 16.59 -19.97 32.08
N GLU A 20 15.53 -20.46 31.44
CA GLU A 20 15.55 -20.72 30.01
C GLU A 20 15.87 -19.41 29.29
N THR A 21 16.95 -19.40 28.52
CA THR A 21 17.34 -18.26 27.68
C THR A 21 16.30 -18.10 26.58
N PHE A 22 15.70 -16.92 26.46
CA PHE A 22 14.78 -16.62 25.36
C PHE A 22 15.55 -16.67 24.04
N SER A 23 14.85 -17.04 22.96
CA SER A 23 15.40 -16.93 21.61
C SER A 23 14.27 -16.69 20.63
N VAL A 24 14.43 -15.69 19.77
CA VAL A 24 13.52 -15.45 18.64
C VAL A 24 13.67 -16.61 17.67
N ARG A 25 12.60 -17.40 17.52
CA ARG A 25 12.56 -18.55 16.62
C ARG A 25 11.19 -18.66 15.97
N PRO A 26 11.13 -18.88 14.64
CA PRO A 26 9.89 -19.13 13.96
C PRO A 26 9.10 -20.26 14.63
N PRO A 27 7.77 -20.10 14.81
CA PRO A 27 6.95 -21.12 15.42
C PRO A 27 6.84 -22.36 14.51
N PHE A 28 7.07 -22.21 13.20
CA PHE A 28 7.21 -23.31 12.24
C PHE A 28 8.64 -23.37 11.72
N ALA A 29 9.38 -24.42 12.08
CA ALA A 29 10.76 -24.62 11.63
C ALA A 29 10.89 -24.57 10.09
N GLY A 30 11.88 -23.82 9.61
CA GLY A 30 12.19 -23.68 8.19
C GLY A 30 11.32 -22.68 7.42
N VAL A 31 10.37 -22.01 8.09
CA VAL A 31 9.51 -20.98 7.49
C VAL A 31 9.71 -19.67 8.24
N ASP A 32 10.21 -18.65 7.57
CA ASP A 32 10.49 -17.34 8.18
C ASP A 32 10.37 -16.22 7.13
N VAL A 33 10.35 -14.97 7.58
CA VAL A 33 10.40 -13.78 6.72
C VAL A 33 11.82 -13.61 6.18
N PRO A 34 12.04 -13.60 4.85
CA PRO A 34 13.39 -13.61 4.28
C PRO A 34 14.12 -12.28 4.51
N PHE A 35 15.43 -12.38 4.72
CA PHE A 35 16.32 -11.21 4.69
C PHE A 35 16.63 -10.76 3.27
N GLN A 36 16.67 -9.45 3.09
CA GLN A 36 17.41 -8.83 1.99
C GLN A 36 18.87 -8.72 2.42
N THR A 37 19.79 -9.11 1.55
CA THR A 37 21.24 -9.00 1.79
C THR A 37 21.81 -7.92 0.87
N ILE A 38 22.48 -6.93 1.46
CA ILE A 38 23.11 -5.81 0.77
C ILE A 38 24.60 -5.84 1.05
N GLU A 39 25.41 -5.75 0.01
CA GLU A 39 26.87 -5.69 0.13
C GLU A 39 27.36 -4.26 0.00
N PHE A 40 28.28 -3.85 0.89
CA PHE A 40 28.92 -2.54 0.85
C PHE A 40 30.33 -2.56 1.43
N GLU A 41 31.09 -1.50 1.20
CA GLU A 41 32.46 -1.33 1.72
C GLU A 41 32.43 -0.64 3.09
N ALA A 42 32.82 -1.35 4.15
CA ALA A 42 32.68 -0.89 5.54
C ALA A 42 33.39 0.46 5.81
N GLN A 43 34.52 0.71 5.14
CA GLN A 43 35.28 1.94 5.28
C GLN A 43 34.61 3.19 4.71
N ASN A 44 33.64 3.01 3.81
CA ASN A 44 32.92 4.10 3.16
C ASN A 44 31.56 4.36 3.81
N GLY A 45 30.98 3.35 4.47
CA GLY A 45 29.58 3.39 4.88
C GLY A 45 28.64 3.25 3.68
N ASP A 46 27.34 3.42 3.91
CA ASP A 46 26.35 3.38 2.83
C ASP A 46 25.04 4.09 3.22
N SER A 47 24.21 4.42 2.23
CA SER A 47 22.82 4.86 2.38
C SER A 47 21.91 3.95 1.55
N ILE A 48 21.32 2.96 2.21
CA ILE A 48 20.57 1.88 1.57
C ILE A 48 19.08 2.24 1.67
N CYS A 49 18.45 2.51 0.52
CA CYS A 49 17.03 2.86 0.45
C CYS A 49 16.21 1.83 -0.31
N PHE A 50 15.05 1.48 0.23
CA PHE A 50 14.13 0.48 -0.31
C PHE A 50 12.94 1.15 -1.04
N PRO A 51 12.24 0.43 -1.94
CA PRO A 51 11.13 0.99 -2.71
C PRO A 51 9.95 1.54 -1.87
N ASN A 52 9.77 1.05 -0.65
CA ASN A 52 8.76 1.56 0.29
C ASN A 52 9.14 2.91 0.94
N GLY A 53 10.37 3.39 0.70
CA GLY A 53 10.91 4.61 1.26
C GLY A 53 11.73 4.43 2.53
N THR A 54 11.83 3.21 3.08
CA THR A 54 12.74 2.92 4.18
C THR A 54 14.17 3.21 3.75
N CYS A 55 14.95 3.89 4.59
CA CYS A 55 16.36 4.17 4.34
C CYS A 55 17.20 3.90 5.58
N ILE A 56 18.36 3.27 5.38
CA ILE A 56 19.34 2.95 6.42
C ILE A 56 20.63 3.68 6.07
N VAL A 57 21.09 4.57 6.96
CA VAL A 57 22.33 5.33 6.78
C VAL A 57 23.38 4.79 7.75
N ILE A 58 24.37 4.10 7.20
CA ILE A 58 25.48 3.51 7.93
C ILE A 58 26.72 4.40 7.75
N PRO A 59 27.27 5.00 8.81
CA PRO A 59 28.47 5.81 8.69
C PRO A 59 29.70 5.01 8.25
N ALA A 60 30.66 5.70 7.64
CA ALA A 60 31.99 5.16 7.36
C ALA A 60 32.64 4.64 8.64
N ASN A 61 33.26 3.45 8.57
CA ASN A 61 33.97 2.82 9.70
C ASN A 61 33.09 2.54 10.92
N ALA A 62 31.77 2.41 10.73
CA ALA A 62 30.85 2.15 11.82
C ALA A 62 30.90 0.70 12.33
N LEU A 63 31.53 -0.23 11.61
CA LEU A 63 31.49 -1.65 11.95
C LEU A 63 32.76 -2.11 12.67
N ALA A 64 32.58 -2.97 13.66
CA ALA A 64 33.65 -3.62 14.41
C ALA A 64 33.45 -5.14 14.49
N ASP A 65 34.54 -5.88 14.63
CA ASP A 65 34.52 -7.33 14.86
C ASP A 65 34.19 -7.66 16.34
N SER A 66 34.23 -8.95 16.69
CA SER A 66 33.98 -9.41 18.06
C SER A 66 35.02 -8.93 19.07
N LEU A 67 36.20 -8.49 18.62
CA LEU A 67 37.28 -7.93 19.44
C LEU A 67 37.19 -6.40 19.55
N GLY A 68 36.22 -5.77 18.89
CA GLY A 68 36.06 -4.32 18.86
C GLY A 68 36.97 -3.61 17.86
N GLN A 69 37.65 -4.33 16.97
CA GLN A 69 38.50 -3.73 15.93
C GLN A 69 37.65 -3.29 14.75
N THR A 70 37.90 -2.08 14.24
CA THR A 70 37.19 -1.53 13.07
C THR A 70 37.38 -2.42 11.84
N VAL A 71 36.27 -2.82 11.23
CA VAL A 71 36.22 -3.66 10.04
C VAL A 71 36.44 -2.83 8.78
N LYS A 72 37.15 -3.43 7.81
CA LYS A 72 37.43 -2.87 6.49
C LYS A 72 37.09 -3.89 5.40
N GLY A 73 36.88 -3.41 4.18
CA GLY A 73 36.52 -4.22 3.02
C GLY A 73 35.02 -4.48 2.92
N GLN A 74 34.68 -5.40 2.02
CA GLN A 74 33.30 -5.79 1.76
C GLN A 74 32.66 -6.46 2.99
N VAL A 75 31.41 -6.08 3.27
CA VAL A 75 30.56 -6.62 4.34
C VAL A 75 29.14 -6.84 3.81
N GLN A 76 28.36 -7.65 4.52
CA GLN A 76 26.95 -7.92 4.22
C GLN A 76 26.06 -7.35 5.32
N LEU A 77 25.14 -6.47 4.94
CA LEU A 77 23.99 -6.10 5.76
C LEU A 77 22.83 -7.03 5.43
N LYS A 78 22.28 -7.70 6.45
CA LYS A 78 21.00 -8.41 6.35
C LYS A 78 19.91 -7.57 6.99
N PHE A 79 18.89 -7.25 6.21
CA PHE A 79 17.77 -6.43 6.65
C PHE A 79 16.43 -7.05 6.25
N ARG A 80 15.45 -7.03 7.15
CA ARG A 80 14.05 -7.38 6.85
C ARG A 80 13.11 -6.47 7.63
N GLU A 81 11.97 -6.20 7.04
CA GLU A 81 10.84 -5.52 7.69
C GLU A 81 9.72 -6.53 7.90
N PHE A 82 8.98 -6.37 8.99
CA PHE A 82 7.76 -7.12 9.24
C PHE A 82 6.58 -6.18 9.02
N LYS A 83 5.83 -6.45 7.95
CA LYS A 83 4.78 -5.56 7.43
C LYS A 83 3.42 -5.83 8.08
N SER A 84 3.33 -6.87 8.88
CA SER A 84 2.08 -7.29 9.51
C SER A 84 2.35 -8.05 10.81
N VAL A 85 1.35 -8.06 11.69
CA VAL A 85 1.36 -8.89 12.90
C VAL A 85 1.57 -10.38 12.59
N GLN A 86 1.13 -10.85 11.42
CA GLN A 86 1.35 -12.22 10.96
C GLN A 86 2.82 -12.50 10.68
N GLU A 87 3.51 -11.59 10.01
CA GLU A 87 4.96 -11.69 9.74
C GLU A 87 5.77 -11.66 11.05
N ILE A 88 5.37 -10.81 12.01
CA ILE A 88 5.98 -10.73 13.34
C ILE A 88 5.82 -12.07 14.08
N PHE A 89 4.62 -12.66 14.03
CA PHE A 89 4.36 -13.99 14.59
C PHE A 89 5.18 -15.08 13.89
N ILE A 90 5.27 -15.06 12.55
CA ILE A 90 6.07 -16.02 11.77
C ILE A 90 7.54 -15.96 12.17
N ALA A 91 8.05 -14.80 12.53
CA ALA A 91 9.42 -14.66 13.03
C ALA A 91 9.59 -15.11 14.49
N GLY A 92 8.49 -15.31 15.22
CA GLY A 92 8.49 -15.65 16.65
C GLY A 92 8.87 -14.48 17.55
N ILE A 93 8.59 -13.24 17.13
CA ILE A 93 8.94 -12.02 17.87
C ILE A 93 7.77 -11.63 18.79
N PRO A 94 7.97 -11.51 20.11
CA PRO A 94 6.90 -11.20 21.05
C PRO A 94 6.38 -9.77 20.86
N LEU A 95 5.07 -9.57 21.00
CA LEU A 95 4.42 -8.25 21.05
C LEU A 95 3.87 -7.91 22.44
N THR A 96 4.48 -8.50 23.48
CA THR A 96 4.11 -8.28 24.87
C THR A 96 5.21 -7.54 25.61
N TRP A 97 4.83 -6.51 26.35
CA TRP A 97 5.73 -5.79 27.26
C TRP A 97 5.26 -5.97 28.70
N GLN A 98 6.15 -6.43 29.57
CA GLN A 98 5.82 -6.73 30.96
C GLN A 98 6.58 -5.79 31.91
N THR A 99 5.86 -5.31 32.91
CA THR A 99 6.38 -4.65 34.11
C THR A 99 6.15 -5.55 35.32
N ASP A 100 6.74 -5.22 36.47
CA ASP A 100 6.53 -5.98 37.72
C ASP A 100 5.06 -6.08 38.13
N SER A 101 4.22 -5.13 37.69
CA SER A 101 2.82 -5.01 38.12
C SER A 101 1.78 -5.27 37.01
N ALA A 102 2.18 -5.27 35.73
CA ALA A 102 1.25 -5.36 34.61
C ALA A 102 1.90 -5.93 33.34
N MET A 103 1.08 -6.61 32.53
CA MET A 103 1.39 -7.02 31.16
C MET A 103 0.63 -6.14 30.19
N PHE A 104 1.34 -5.62 29.19
CA PHE A 104 0.80 -4.82 28.11
C PHE A 104 1.08 -5.50 26.77
N ASN A 105 0.26 -5.18 25.78
CA ASN A 105 0.55 -5.56 24.39
C ASN A 105 0.95 -4.34 23.61
N LEU A 106 1.81 -4.56 22.64
CA LEU A 106 2.30 -3.57 21.72
C LEU A 106 1.53 -3.67 20.41
N GLU A 107 1.03 -2.53 19.94
CA GLU A 107 0.48 -2.37 18.59
C GLU A 107 1.58 -1.79 17.70
N SER A 108 1.94 -2.51 16.64
CA SER A 108 3.06 -2.13 15.79
C SER A 108 2.67 -1.26 14.60
N ALA A 109 3.43 -0.19 14.42
CA ALA A 109 3.45 0.67 13.23
C ALA A 109 4.69 0.45 12.35
N GLY A 110 5.47 -0.60 12.63
CA GLY A 110 6.61 -1.00 11.82
C GLY A 110 7.71 -1.63 12.66
N MET A 111 8.07 -2.87 12.31
CA MET A 111 9.16 -3.62 12.92
C MET A 111 10.20 -3.97 11.87
N TYR A 112 11.47 -3.99 12.27
CA TYR A 112 12.54 -4.47 11.40
C TYR A 112 13.62 -5.20 12.18
N GLU A 113 14.39 -5.99 11.45
CA GLU A 113 15.59 -6.64 11.95
C GLU A 113 16.76 -6.28 11.06
N MET A 114 17.88 -5.91 11.70
CA MET A 114 19.13 -5.59 11.02
C MET A 114 20.29 -6.35 11.64
N ARG A 115 21.13 -6.96 10.79
CA ARG A 115 22.33 -7.70 11.17
C ARG A 115 23.45 -7.39 10.18
N ALA A 116 24.70 -7.43 10.61
CA ALA A 116 25.85 -7.27 9.70
C ALA A 116 26.84 -8.42 9.86
N PHE A 117 27.46 -8.82 8.75
CA PHE A 117 28.39 -9.94 8.69
C PHE A 117 29.60 -9.63 7.80
N GLN A 118 30.76 -10.18 8.17
CA GLN A 118 31.91 -10.32 7.27
C GLN A 118 32.40 -11.76 7.33
N ASN A 119 32.52 -12.42 6.18
CA ASN A 119 32.97 -13.81 6.10
C ASN A 119 32.19 -14.74 7.06
N ASN A 120 30.87 -14.58 7.12
CA ASN A 120 29.95 -15.26 8.04
C ASN A 120 30.11 -14.96 9.55
N ASN A 121 31.03 -14.08 9.94
CA ASN A 121 31.16 -13.62 11.32
C ASN A 121 30.26 -12.40 11.56
N ALA A 122 29.47 -12.43 12.64
CA ALA A 122 28.63 -11.31 13.03
C ALA A 122 29.49 -10.11 13.45
N LEU A 123 29.05 -8.92 13.00
CA LEU A 123 29.70 -7.65 13.31
C LEU A 123 28.89 -6.87 14.34
N LYS A 124 29.55 -5.91 14.97
CA LYS A 124 28.95 -4.96 15.91
C LYS A 124 29.15 -3.54 15.39
N LEU A 125 28.46 -2.59 16.01
CA LEU A 125 28.79 -1.18 15.83
C LEU A 125 30.01 -0.80 16.66
N THR A 126 30.85 0.06 16.11
CA THR A 126 31.98 0.66 16.82
C THR A 126 31.44 1.57 17.92
N ALA A 127 32.08 1.56 19.09
CA ALA A 127 31.67 2.39 20.22
C ALA A 127 31.52 3.87 19.82
N GLY A 128 30.39 4.47 20.17
CA GLY A 128 30.07 5.86 19.86
C GLY A 128 29.56 6.12 18.43
N THR A 129 29.40 5.08 17.61
CA THR A 129 28.75 5.19 16.30
C THR A 129 27.29 4.78 16.37
N ALA A 130 26.47 5.32 15.46
CA ALA A 130 25.06 4.98 15.36
C ALA A 130 24.61 4.93 13.90
N ILE A 131 23.63 4.08 13.62
CA ILE A 131 22.95 3.99 12.33
C ILE A 131 21.64 4.76 12.43
N ASN A 132 21.34 5.55 11.39
CA ASN A 132 20.02 6.19 11.27
C ASN A 132 19.13 5.33 10.37
N VAL A 133 18.00 4.90 10.90
CA VAL A 133 16.98 4.14 10.17
C VAL A 133 15.74 5.03 10.06
N ARG A 134 15.43 5.45 8.84
CA ARG A 134 14.16 6.08 8.48
C ARG A 134 13.24 4.97 7.99
N LEU A 135 12.38 4.46 8.86
CA LEU A 135 11.44 3.38 8.56
C LEU A 135 10.18 3.93 7.86
N ALA A 136 9.74 3.24 6.81
CA ALA A 136 8.47 3.49 6.15
C ALA A 136 7.29 3.15 7.07
N SER A 137 6.35 4.08 7.26
CA SER A 137 5.16 3.90 8.11
C SER A 137 3.88 4.20 7.35
N PHE A 138 3.00 3.20 7.25
CA PHE A 138 1.66 3.34 6.66
C PHE A 138 0.59 3.76 7.68
N ASP A 139 0.96 3.84 8.97
CA ASP A 139 0.13 4.42 10.04
C ASP A 139 0.72 5.76 10.48
N ALA A 140 -0.02 6.84 10.24
CA ALA A 140 0.35 8.20 10.62
C ALA A 140 -0.14 8.60 12.03
N SER A 141 -0.76 7.69 12.78
CA SER A 141 -1.29 8.01 14.11
C SER A 141 -0.18 8.22 15.14
N GLU A 142 -0.51 9.01 16.16
CA GLU A 142 0.40 9.45 17.22
C GLU A 142 0.47 8.43 18.38
N GLY A 143 1.37 8.70 19.33
CA GLY A 143 1.48 7.96 20.59
C GLY A 143 2.34 6.69 20.53
N PHE A 144 3.13 6.54 19.49
CA PHE A 144 4.07 5.42 19.32
C PHE A 144 5.49 5.82 19.73
N SER A 145 6.16 4.91 20.43
CA SER A 145 7.56 4.98 20.84
C SER A 145 8.41 4.01 20.02
N SER A 146 9.73 4.22 20.01
CA SER A 146 10.67 3.25 19.46
C SER A 146 11.04 2.22 20.54
N TRP A 147 11.24 0.97 20.15
CA TRP A 147 11.54 -0.12 21.06
C TRP A 147 12.65 -1.01 20.51
N GLN A 148 13.39 -1.63 21.42
CA GLN A 148 14.40 -2.62 21.09
C GLN A 148 14.17 -3.91 21.87
N LEU A 149 14.23 -5.04 21.18
CA LEU A 149 14.11 -6.35 21.82
C LEU A 149 15.44 -6.76 22.44
N ASN A 150 15.43 -7.14 23.71
CA ASN A 150 16.50 -7.91 24.30
C ASN A 150 16.31 -9.38 23.89
N GLU A 151 17.17 -9.87 22.99
CA GLU A 151 17.04 -11.21 22.42
C GLU A 151 17.46 -12.34 23.37
N GLU A 152 18.00 -12.03 24.56
CA GLU A 152 18.33 -13.01 25.61
C GLU A 152 17.17 -13.22 26.60
N THR A 153 16.38 -12.17 26.83
CA THR A 153 15.27 -12.17 27.81
C THR A 153 13.88 -12.13 27.18
N GLY A 154 13.77 -11.67 25.93
CA GLY A 154 12.51 -11.42 25.24
C GLY A 154 11.80 -10.13 25.68
N ALA A 155 12.44 -9.31 26.51
CA ALA A 155 11.87 -8.06 26.99
C ALA A 155 12.13 -6.90 26.01
N TRP A 156 11.14 -6.03 25.85
CA TRP A 156 11.27 -4.78 25.11
C TRP A 156 11.80 -3.65 25.99
N ALA A 157 12.84 -2.97 25.53
CA ALA A 157 13.34 -1.72 26.10
C ALA A 157 12.79 -0.54 25.28
N GLU A 158 12.10 0.38 25.95
CA GLU A 158 11.66 1.62 25.32
C GLU A 158 12.87 2.51 25.03
N LEU A 159 12.92 3.05 23.83
CA LEU A 159 13.88 4.08 23.41
C LEU A 159 13.18 5.44 23.40
N ASN A 160 13.76 6.43 22.73
CA ASN A 160 13.12 7.73 22.63
C ASN A 160 11.88 7.68 21.70
N PRO A 161 10.79 8.36 22.07
CA PRO A 161 9.68 8.57 21.15
C PRO A 161 10.16 9.40 19.95
N SER A 162 9.70 9.04 18.76
CA SER A 162 9.81 9.87 17.57
C SER A 162 8.41 10.23 17.08
N GLU A 163 8.30 11.25 16.23
CA GLU A 163 7.02 11.56 15.59
C GLU A 163 7.02 11.03 14.16
N ALA A 164 5.82 10.69 13.67
CA ALA A 164 5.65 10.39 12.26
C ALA A 164 5.92 11.65 11.45
N VAL A 165 6.84 11.58 10.50
CA VAL A 165 7.14 12.67 9.56
C VAL A 165 6.46 12.36 8.24
N VAL A 166 5.61 13.26 7.75
CA VAL A 166 4.91 13.08 6.46
C VAL A 166 5.90 12.86 5.32
N ASN A 167 5.60 11.89 4.45
CA ASN A 167 6.38 11.63 3.25
C ASN A 167 6.09 12.65 2.15
N THR A 168 6.76 13.80 2.21
CA THR A 168 6.62 14.85 1.20
C THR A 168 7.13 14.44 -0.19
N GLU A 169 8.08 13.51 -0.27
CA GLU A 169 8.61 12.99 -1.54
C GLU A 169 7.51 12.30 -2.34
N LYS A 170 6.69 11.46 -1.69
CA LYS A 170 5.53 10.80 -2.30
C LYS A 170 4.53 11.81 -2.86
N THR A 171 4.15 12.80 -2.04
CA THR A 171 3.19 13.84 -2.45
C THR A 171 3.71 14.62 -3.65
N VAL A 172 4.97 15.06 -3.62
CA VAL A 172 5.61 15.79 -4.74
C VAL A 172 5.67 14.93 -6.00
N MET A 173 5.93 13.63 -5.89
CA MET A 173 5.96 12.71 -7.02
C MET A 173 4.58 12.58 -7.68
N LEU A 174 3.53 12.38 -6.88
CA LEU A 174 2.15 12.31 -7.35
C LEU A 174 1.68 13.61 -7.99
N ASP A 175 2.02 14.76 -7.40
CA ASP A 175 1.70 16.07 -7.96
C ASP A 175 2.40 16.30 -9.31
N LYS A 176 3.68 15.92 -9.44
CA LYS A 176 4.41 15.97 -10.72
C LYS A 176 3.78 15.05 -11.77
N VAL A 177 3.31 13.86 -11.38
CA VAL A 177 2.59 12.96 -12.30
C VAL A 177 1.30 13.63 -12.78
N LYS A 178 0.50 14.17 -11.86
CA LYS A 178 -0.75 14.87 -12.18
C LYS A 178 -0.52 16.08 -13.09
N GLU A 179 0.52 16.86 -12.83
CA GLU A 179 0.93 18.01 -13.65
C GLU A 179 1.38 17.56 -15.06
N LYS A 180 2.20 16.52 -15.18
CA LYS A 180 2.61 16.01 -16.50
C LYS A 180 1.43 15.44 -17.28
N ARG A 181 0.52 14.74 -16.60
CA ARG A 181 -0.70 14.18 -17.21
C ARG A 181 -1.63 15.26 -17.74
N SER A 182 -1.78 16.39 -17.02
CA SER A 182 -2.61 17.51 -17.47
C SER A 182 -2.02 18.30 -18.64
N LYS A 183 -0.71 18.20 -18.87
CA LYS A 183 -0.02 18.82 -20.02
C LYS A 183 -0.10 17.99 -21.31
N ILE A 184 -0.71 16.81 -21.29
CA ILE A 184 -0.93 16.01 -22.50
C ILE A 184 -1.98 16.72 -23.37
N GLU A 185 -1.52 17.32 -24.47
CA GLU A 185 -2.36 18.12 -25.36
C GLU A 185 -3.42 17.28 -26.10
N PHE A 186 -3.09 16.02 -26.40
CA PHE A 186 -3.93 15.12 -27.18
C PHE A 186 -3.88 13.69 -26.62
N THR A 187 -5.05 13.13 -26.31
CA THR A 187 -5.23 11.78 -25.77
C THR A 187 -6.11 10.98 -26.72
N PRO A 188 -5.52 10.07 -27.52
CA PRO A 188 -6.29 9.23 -28.44
C PRO A 188 -7.48 8.54 -27.75
N GLY A 189 -8.60 8.45 -28.47
CA GLY A 189 -9.82 7.78 -27.98
C GLY A 189 -10.74 8.63 -27.09
N LYS A 190 -10.36 9.88 -26.76
CA LYS A 190 -11.30 10.84 -26.18
C LYS A 190 -12.38 11.27 -27.20
N ASN A 191 -13.47 11.86 -26.71
CA ASN A 191 -14.58 12.35 -27.53
C ASN A 191 -14.23 13.67 -28.24
N TYR A 192 -13.20 13.64 -29.06
CA TYR A 192 -12.81 14.79 -29.87
C TYR A 192 -13.80 15.02 -31.01
N PHE A 193 -14.07 16.30 -31.29
CA PHE A 193 -15.12 16.71 -32.20
C PHE A 193 -14.73 17.94 -33.02
N VAL A 194 -15.19 17.99 -34.27
CA VAL A 194 -15.12 19.14 -35.18
C VAL A 194 -16.48 19.36 -35.82
N PHE A 195 -16.89 20.61 -36.02
CA PHE A 195 -18.23 20.89 -36.56
C PHE A 195 -18.37 20.52 -38.04
N ASN A 196 -17.29 20.51 -38.83
CA ASN A 196 -17.34 20.23 -40.26
C ASN A 196 -16.19 19.35 -40.74
N TYR A 197 -16.49 18.34 -41.56
CA TYR A 197 -15.46 17.55 -42.25
C TYR A 197 -14.64 18.35 -43.27
N GLY A 198 -15.26 19.34 -43.91
CA GLY A 198 -14.60 20.25 -44.84
C GLY A 198 -13.44 21.02 -44.19
N ASP A 199 -13.64 21.54 -42.97
CA ASP A 199 -12.56 22.24 -42.23
C ASP A 199 -11.44 21.27 -41.80
N LEU A 200 -11.75 19.98 -41.57
CA LEU A 200 -10.72 18.95 -41.38
C LEU A 200 -9.91 18.71 -42.66
N LEU A 201 -10.57 18.62 -43.82
CA LEU A 201 -9.89 18.45 -45.11
C LEU A 201 -9.02 19.67 -45.45
N ASP A 202 -9.54 20.86 -45.21
CA ASP A 202 -8.84 22.13 -45.44
C ASP A 202 -7.53 22.18 -44.65
N MET A 203 -7.58 21.84 -43.37
CA MET A 203 -6.38 21.76 -42.53
C MET A 203 -5.47 20.57 -42.89
N PHE A 204 -6.03 19.43 -43.32
CA PHE A 204 -5.26 18.25 -43.73
C PHE A 204 -4.46 18.49 -45.01
N PHE A 205 -4.99 19.31 -45.92
CA PHE A 205 -4.35 19.67 -47.19
C PHE A 205 -3.72 21.06 -47.20
N ASP A 206 -3.52 21.68 -46.03
CA ASP A 206 -2.86 22.99 -45.86
C ASP A 206 -3.48 24.10 -46.73
N ASN A 207 -4.82 24.17 -46.73
CA ASN A 207 -5.64 25.12 -47.51
C ASN A 207 -5.54 24.98 -49.04
N ASP A 208 -5.11 23.82 -49.54
CA ASP A 208 -5.14 23.49 -50.98
C ASP A 208 -6.59 23.17 -51.41
N TRP A 209 -7.31 24.21 -51.82
CA TRP A 209 -8.74 24.13 -52.19
C TRP A 209 -9.03 23.06 -53.26
N GLN A 210 -8.10 22.85 -54.20
CA GLN A 210 -8.27 21.88 -55.27
C GLN A 210 -8.24 20.47 -54.69
N LYS A 211 -7.24 20.18 -53.84
CA LYS A 211 -7.18 18.90 -53.12
C LYS A 211 -8.38 18.70 -52.20
N VAL A 212 -8.85 19.74 -51.51
CA VAL A 212 -10.05 19.65 -50.65
C VAL A 212 -11.26 19.24 -51.48
N ASN A 213 -11.52 19.92 -52.60
CA ASN A 213 -12.64 19.63 -53.47
C ASN A 213 -12.57 18.21 -54.07
N ASP A 214 -11.39 17.81 -54.54
CA ASP A 214 -11.17 16.50 -55.14
C ASP A 214 -11.33 15.34 -54.14
N ASN A 215 -11.18 15.62 -52.84
CA ASN A 215 -11.17 14.59 -51.79
C ASN A 215 -12.37 14.61 -50.85
N GLN A 216 -13.40 15.44 -51.07
CA GLN A 216 -14.59 15.51 -50.22
C GLN A 216 -15.28 14.16 -49.99
N LYS A 217 -15.27 13.29 -51.01
CA LYS A 217 -15.88 11.95 -50.99
C LYS A 217 -14.84 10.81 -51.00
N ASN A 218 -13.55 11.13 -50.88
CA ASN A 218 -12.49 10.14 -50.96
C ASN A 218 -12.41 9.31 -49.66
N THR A 219 -12.84 8.05 -49.74
CA THR A 219 -12.85 7.13 -48.60
C THR A 219 -11.47 6.89 -48.00
N ALA A 220 -10.41 6.86 -48.81
CA ALA A 220 -9.04 6.63 -48.32
C ALA A 220 -8.51 7.82 -47.51
N VAL A 221 -8.82 9.05 -47.95
CA VAL A 221 -8.49 10.27 -47.18
C VAL A 221 -9.30 10.33 -45.89
N ARG A 222 -10.60 10.01 -45.96
CA ARG A 222 -11.45 9.90 -44.78
C ARG A 222 -10.88 8.93 -43.75
N GLN A 223 -10.52 7.71 -44.16
CA GLN A 223 -9.91 6.72 -43.26
C GLN A 223 -8.60 7.21 -42.62
N LYS A 224 -7.79 8.02 -43.33
CA LYS A 224 -6.58 8.63 -42.75
C LYS A 224 -6.92 9.64 -41.64
N ILE A 225 -7.97 10.44 -41.82
CA ILE A 225 -8.42 11.41 -40.82
C ILE A 225 -9.10 10.70 -39.64
N GLU A 226 -9.87 9.63 -39.88
CA GLU A 226 -10.52 8.82 -38.83
C GLU A 226 -9.51 8.21 -37.85
N LYS A 227 -8.28 7.92 -38.29
CA LYS A 227 -7.19 7.43 -37.41
C LYS A 227 -6.82 8.41 -36.30
N TYR A 228 -7.11 9.69 -36.45
CA TYR A 228 -6.93 10.68 -35.38
C TYR A 228 -8.02 10.55 -34.29
N GLY A 229 -9.03 9.70 -34.45
CA GLY A 229 -10.08 9.49 -33.45
C GLY A 229 -10.97 10.71 -33.22
N VAL A 230 -11.09 11.58 -34.22
CA VAL A 230 -11.91 12.80 -34.18
C VAL A 230 -13.24 12.52 -34.87
N LYS A 231 -14.35 12.88 -34.21
CA LYS A 231 -15.70 12.86 -34.80
C LYS A 231 -16.00 14.20 -35.46
N TRP A 232 -16.96 14.23 -36.38
CA TRP A 232 -17.41 15.47 -36.97
C TRP A 232 -18.88 15.49 -37.34
N SER A 233 -19.45 16.68 -37.51
CA SER A 233 -20.75 16.87 -38.16
C SER A 233 -20.61 17.56 -39.52
N HIS A 234 -21.70 18.11 -40.03
CA HIS A 234 -21.77 18.85 -41.29
C HIS A 234 -22.00 20.36 -41.05
N MET A 235 -21.88 20.81 -39.80
CA MET A 235 -22.18 22.18 -39.41
C MET A 235 -21.01 23.12 -39.70
N ASN A 236 -21.26 24.19 -40.43
CA ASN A 236 -20.34 25.27 -40.67
C ASN A 236 -20.43 26.31 -39.54
N ALA A 237 -19.89 25.97 -38.37
CA ALA A 237 -19.95 26.81 -37.17
C ALA A 237 -18.98 28.00 -37.26
N ARG A 238 -19.44 29.11 -37.87
CA ARG A 238 -18.68 30.37 -38.07
C ARG A 238 -18.77 31.36 -36.90
N THR A 239 -19.12 30.89 -35.70
CA THR A 239 -19.03 31.72 -34.48
C THR A 239 -17.57 31.89 -34.08
N LEU A 240 -17.14 33.11 -33.76
CA LEU A 240 -15.80 33.38 -33.24
C LEU A 240 -15.69 32.94 -31.77
N ILE A 241 -14.60 32.24 -31.47
CA ILE A 241 -14.27 31.71 -30.15
C ILE A 241 -12.88 32.19 -29.78
N ASP A 242 -12.77 32.85 -28.63
CA ASP A 242 -11.49 33.32 -28.10
C ASP A 242 -10.73 32.18 -27.42
N TYR A 243 -9.50 31.94 -27.87
CA TYR A 243 -8.62 30.92 -27.31
C TYR A 243 -7.15 31.39 -27.33
N LYS A 244 -6.50 31.36 -26.15
CA LYS A 244 -5.07 31.70 -25.96
C LYS A 244 -4.63 32.97 -26.72
N LYS A 245 -5.35 34.09 -26.49
CA LYS A 245 -5.08 35.44 -27.04
C LYS A 245 -5.36 35.63 -28.53
N ALA A 246 -6.05 34.70 -29.20
CA ALA A 246 -6.53 34.85 -30.57
C ALA A 246 -7.98 34.38 -30.69
N SER A 247 -8.67 34.81 -31.74
CA SER A 247 -10.03 34.38 -32.06
C SER A 247 -10.00 33.42 -33.25
N TYR A 248 -10.77 32.34 -33.18
CA TYR A 248 -10.88 31.32 -34.22
C TYR A 248 -12.35 31.08 -34.53
N TYR A 249 -12.69 30.64 -35.74
CA TYR A 249 -14.02 30.10 -35.95
C TYR A 249 -14.17 28.79 -35.18
N ALA A 250 -15.35 28.54 -34.61
CA ALA A 250 -15.62 27.30 -33.89
C ALA A 250 -15.35 26.05 -34.74
N ALA A 251 -15.54 26.13 -36.05
CA ALA A 251 -15.22 25.05 -36.98
C ALA A 251 -13.70 24.80 -37.19
N GLU A 252 -12.84 25.78 -36.89
CA GLU A 252 -11.37 25.69 -36.99
C GLU A 252 -10.71 25.15 -35.71
N LEU A 253 -11.52 24.82 -34.70
CA LEU A 253 -11.07 24.36 -33.40
C LEU A 253 -11.34 22.86 -33.24
N LEU A 254 -10.40 22.18 -32.60
CA LEU A 254 -10.65 20.85 -32.05
C LEU A 254 -11.35 20.99 -30.70
N TRP A 255 -12.50 20.34 -30.57
CA TRP A 255 -13.29 20.33 -29.34
C TRP A 255 -13.17 18.99 -28.63
N LEU A 256 -13.23 19.01 -27.30
CA LEU A 256 -13.47 17.82 -26.48
C LEU A 256 -14.90 17.90 -25.95
N MET A 257 -15.73 16.89 -26.24
CA MET A 257 -17.07 16.77 -25.67
C MET A 257 -16.97 16.18 -24.26
N GLU A 258 -17.09 17.03 -23.25
CA GLU A 258 -16.86 16.67 -21.84
C GLU A 258 -17.95 15.75 -21.28
N ASP A 259 -19.18 15.90 -21.77
CA ASP A 259 -20.34 15.12 -21.31
C ASP A 259 -20.56 13.81 -22.10
N GLY A 260 -19.65 13.48 -23.01
CA GLY A 260 -19.69 12.26 -23.81
C GLY A 260 -20.85 12.15 -24.81
N LYS A 261 -21.62 13.22 -25.01
CA LYS A 261 -22.70 13.22 -25.99
C LYS A 261 -22.16 13.19 -27.43
N THR A 262 -22.99 12.70 -28.34
CA THR A 262 -22.72 12.72 -29.79
C THR A 262 -23.56 13.80 -30.44
N MET A 263 -22.96 14.56 -31.36
CA MET A 263 -23.67 15.58 -32.13
C MET A 263 -24.76 14.92 -32.99
N PRO A 264 -26.03 15.36 -32.92
CA PRO A 264 -27.08 14.77 -33.72
C PRO A 264 -26.95 15.10 -35.21
N ASP A 265 -27.36 14.19 -36.09
CA ASP A 265 -27.32 14.43 -37.56
C ASP A 265 -28.31 15.50 -38.04
N TRP A 266 -29.31 15.87 -37.24
CA TRP A 266 -30.33 16.86 -37.62
C TRP A 266 -29.90 18.30 -37.40
N VAL A 267 -28.76 18.54 -36.75
CA VAL A 267 -28.29 19.90 -36.50
C VAL A 267 -28.16 20.68 -37.81
N PRO A 268 -28.46 21.99 -37.85
CA PRO A 268 -28.39 22.74 -39.09
C PRO A 268 -26.96 22.88 -39.62
N GLU A 269 -26.81 23.08 -40.92
CA GLU A 269 -25.54 23.45 -41.55
C GLU A 269 -25.03 24.79 -41.01
N TYR A 270 -25.90 25.79 -40.79
CA TYR A 270 -25.54 27.09 -40.24
C TYR A 270 -26.29 27.37 -38.94
N LEU A 271 -25.62 28.04 -37.98
CA LEU A 271 -26.25 28.45 -36.73
C LEU A 271 -27.19 29.64 -36.89
N GLU A 272 -27.13 30.32 -38.02
CA GLU A 272 -27.94 31.49 -38.33
C GLU A 272 -28.39 31.42 -39.79
N GLU A 273 -29.63 31.82 -40.04
CA GLU A 273 -30.16 31.97 -41.40
C GLU A 273 -30.72 33.38 -41.58
N TRP A 274 -30.32 34.04 -42.68
CA TRP A 274 -30.84 35.34 -43.09
C TRP A 274 -32.08 35.16 -43.96
N ASP A 275 -33.19 35.77 -43.58
CA ASP A 275 -34.40 35.82 -44.40
C ASP A 275 -34.39 37.08 -45.27
N TYR A 276 -34.17 36.90 -46.58
CA TYR A 276 -34.17 37.97 -47.57
C TYR A 276 -35.51 38.70 -47.71
N LYS A 277 -36.63 38.06 -47.35
CA LYS A 277 -37.97 38.67 -47.46
C LYS A 277 -38.28 39.56 -46.26
N THR A 278 -37.84 39.16 -45.07
CA THR A 278 -38.14 39.89 -43.83
C THR A 278 -36.98 40.74 -43.33
N GLY A 279 -35.77 40.55 -43.88
CA GLY A 279 -34.55 41.22 -43.44
C GLY A 279 -34.14 40.84 -42.02
N LYS A 280 -34.50 39.64 -41.56
CA LYS A 280 -34.23 39.17 -40.19
C LYS A 280 -33.33 37.95 -40.19
N THR A 281 -32.41 37.90 -39.23
CA THR A 281 -31.63 36.71 -38.90
C THR A 281 -32.38 35.84 -37.90
N THR A 282 -32.47 34.54 -38.17
CA THR A 282 -32.92 33.55 -37.18
C THR A 282 -31.70 32.79 -36.67
N THR A 283 -31.42 32.87 -35.36
CA THR A 283 -30.35 32.11 -34.71
C THR A 283 -30.89 30.80 -34.16
N PHE A 284 -30.28 29.69 -34.53
CA PHE A 284 -30.63 28.33 -34.10
C PHE A 284 -29.75 27.82 -32.98
N GLY A 285 -28.55 28.36 -32.79
CA GLY A 285 -27.67 27.90 -31.72
C GLY A 285 -26.63 28.93 -31.30
N GLU A 286 -25.96 28.63 -30.20
CA GLU A 286 -25.05 29.56 -29.53
C GLU A 286 -23.95 28.80 -28.79
N PHE A 287 -22.84 29.51 -28.54
CA PHE A 287 -21.77 29.10 -27.66
C PHE A 287 -21.75 30.03 -26.45
N LYS A 288 -21.94 29.47 -25.25
CA LYS A 288 -21.86 30.22 -23.98
C LYS A 288 -20.60 29.81 -23.23
N GLN A 289 -19.65 30.72 -23.06
CA GLN A 289 -18.44 30.45 -22.29
C GLN A 289 -18.80 30.21 -20.81
N ILE A 290 -18.25 29.15 -20.22
CA ILE A 290 -18.42 28.82 -18.81
C ILE A 290 -17.21 29.36 -18.04
N ARG A 291 -16.01 28.91 -18.41
CA ARG A 291 -14.74 29.34 -17.81
C ARG A 291 -13.57 28.97 -18.72
N GLY A 292 -12.65 29.91 -18.94
CA GLY A 292 -11.43 29.62 -19.70
C GLY A 292 -11.76 29.10 -21.10
N ASN A 293 -11.37 27.87 -21.41
CA ASN A 293 -11.63 27.20 -22.69
C ASN A 293 -12.91 26.34 -22.69
N GLU A 294 -13.72 26.35 -21.63
CA GLU A 294 -14.94 25.56 -21.49
C GLU A 294 -16.17 26.36 -21.95
N TYR A 295 -17.03 25.70 -22.74
CA TYR A 295 -18.24 26.28 -23.34
C TYR A 295 -19.42 25.32 -23.20
N LYS A 296 -20.61 25.89 -23.10
CA LYS A 296 -21.87 25.20 -23.35
C LYS A 296 -22.33 25.53 -24.77
N PHE A 297 -22.40 24.50 -25.61
CA PHE A 297 -23.04 24.59 -26.92
C PHE A 297 -24.52 24.23 -26.80
N SER A 298 -25.38 24.98 -27.48
CA SER A 298 -26.83 24.70 -27.55
C SER A 298 -27.36 24.99 -28.95
N VAL A 299 -28.24 24.12 -29.46
CA VAL A 299 -28.88 24.30 -30.78
C VAL A 299 -30.34 23.83 -30.74
N LYS A 300 -31.23 24.56 -31.41
CA LYS A 300 -32.66 24.29 -31.52
C LYS A 300 -33.16 24.62 -32.93
N LYS A 301 -33.69 23.62 -33.64
CA LYS A 301 -34.31 23.79 -34.97
C LYS A 301 -35.42 22.75 -35.18
N GLY A 302 -36.54 23.17 -35.78
CA GLY A 302 -37.65 22.26 -36.09
C GLY A 302 -38.22 21.52 -34.88
N GLY A 303 -38.32 22.19 -33.72
CA GLY A 303 -38.83 21.61 -32.47
C GLY A 303 -37.84 20.68 -31.73
N LYS A 304 -36.69 20.33 -32.33
CA LYS A 304 -35.63 19.55 -31.69
C LYS A 304 -34.64 20.47 -30.98
N SER A 305 -34.05 20.01 -29.87
CA SER A 305 -32.99 20.72 -29.16
C SER A 305 -31.84 19.77 -28.79
N PHE A 306 -30.63 20.32 -28.74
CA PHE A 306 -29.43 19.64 -28.27
C PHE A 306 -28.56 20.62 -27.50
N SER A 307 -27.90 20.13 -26.44
CA SER A 307 -26.90 20.90 -25.71
C SER A 307 -25.86 19.99 -25.10
N CYS A 308 -24.61 20.46 -25.10
CA CYS A 308 -23.48 19.75 -24.52
C CYS A 308 -22.44 20.70 -23.92
N SER A 309 -21.66 20.19 -22.98
CA SER A 309 -20.46 20.85 -22.47
C SER A 309 -19.26 20.42 -23.30
N MET A 310 -18.45 21.39 -23.72
CA MET A 310 -17.28 21.14 -24.55
C MET A 310 -16.13 22.09 -24.20
N SER A 311 -14.91 21.62 -24.39
CA SER A 311 -13.69 22.41 -24.16
C SER A 311 -12.92 22.58 -25.45
N VAL A 312 -12.39 23.78 -25.70
CA VAL A 312 -11.44 24.00 -26.79
C VAL A 312 -10.13 23.30 -26.42
N VAL A 313 -9.70 22.37 -27.26
CA VAL A 313 -8.43 21.65 -27.11
C VAL A 313 -7.31 22.49 -27.70
N PHE A 314 -7.36 22.75 -29.01
CA PHE A 314 -6.45 23.63 -29.76
C PHE A 314 -6.98 23.89 -31.18
N PRO A 315 -6.41 24.86 -31.93
CA PRO A 315 -6.67 25.04 -33.36
C PRO A 315 -6.30 23.84 -34.24
N LEU A 316 -7.17 23.45 -35.18
CA LEU A 316 -7.07 22.20 -35.95
C LEU A 316 -5.75 22.02 -36.72
N LYS A 317 -5.12 23.11 -37.18
CA LYS A 317 -3.79 23.08 -37.79
C LYS A 317 -2.73 22.35 -36.95
N TYR A 318 -2.90 22.27 -35.62
CA TYR A 318 -1.99 21.56 -34.74
C TYR A 318 -2.22 20.04 -34.74
N LEU A 319 -3.43 19.57 -35.04
CA LEU A 319 -3.75 18.14 -35.10
C LEU A 319 -2.88 17.43 -36.15
N PHE A 320 -2.74 18.04 -37.32
CA PHE A 320 -2.03 17.46 -38.47
C PHE A 320 -0.53 17.74 -38.50
N LYS A 321 0.03 18.43 -37.49
CA LYS A 321 1.49 18.56 -37.33
C LYS A 321 2.19 17.21 -37.18
N PHE A 322 1.47 16.20 -36.68
CA PHE A 322 1.95 14.84 -36.51
C PHE A 322 0.98 13.85 -37.14
N SER A 323 1.48 12.67 -37.54
CA SER A 323 0.61 11.56 -37.93
C SER A 323 -0.19 11.06 -36.72
N ALA A 324 -1.37 10.47 -36.96
CA ALA A 324 -2.15 9.82 -35.91
C ALA A 324 -1.33 8.78 -35.11
N GLU A 325 -0.50 8.01 -35.82
CA GLU A 325 0.42 7.04 -35.20
C GLU A 325 1.44 7.73 -34.29
N LYS A 326 2.01 8.88 -34.71
CA LYS A 326 2.95 9.64 -33.88
C LYS A 326 2.27 10.22 -32.64
N TRP A 327 1.02 10.68 -32.73
CA TRP A 327 0.22 11.07 -31.57
C TRP A 327 -0.01 9.89 -30.61
N GLN A 328 -0.42 8.74 -31.14
CA GLN A 328 -0.65 7.52 -30.35
C GLN A 328 0.63 7.06 -29.64
N ASN A 329 1.74 6.99 -30.37
CA ASN A 329 3.02 6.55 -29.84
C ASN A 329 3.54 7.51 -28.75
N ASN A 330 3.39 8.83 -28.94
CA ASN A 330 3.76 9.81 -27.93
C ASN A 330 2.89 9.69 -26.67
N PHE A 331 1.57 9.56 -26.83
CA PHE A 331 0.65 9.34 -25.72
C PHE A 331 0.99 8.06 -24.94
N ASN A 332 1.10 6.92 -25.63
CA ASN A 332 1.40 5.63 -25.00
C ASN A 332 2.73 5.68 -24.24
N LYS A 333 3.76 6.32 -24.81
CA LYS A 333 5.05 6.48 -24.16
C LYS A 333 4.93 7.30 -22.87
N ILE A 334 4.26 8.46 -22.92
CA ILE A 334 4.07 9.32 -21.74
C ILE A 334 3.22 8.61 -20.70
N ASP A 335 2.09 8.02 -21.09
CA ASP A 335 1.18 7.34 -20.18
C ASP A 335 1.87 6.17 -19.47
N SER A 336 2.62 5.33 -20.20
CA SER A 336 3.41 4.24 -19.61
C SER A 336 4.43 4.76 -18.59
N MET A 337 5.18 5.83 -18.91
CA MET A 337 6.12 6.42 -17.96
C MET A 337 5.42 6.97 -16.71
N LEU A 338 4.26 7.62 -16.87
CA LEU A 338 3.49 8.16 -15.74
C LEU A 338 2.87 7.07 -14.89
N THR A 339 2.44 5.95 -15.48
CA THR A 339 1.93 4.79 -14.75
C THR A 339 3.02 4.16 -13.89
N ILE A 340 4.21 3.92 -14.45
CA ILE A 340 5.37 3.42 -13.69
C ILE A 340 5.71 4.35 -12.52
N GLU A 341 5.71 5.67 -12.75
CA GLU A 341 6.01 6.64 -11.71
C GLU A 341 4.92 6.69 -10.63
N THR A 342 3.66 6.49 -11.01
CA THR A 342 2.53 6.36 -10.06
C THR A 342 2.67 5.10 -9.21
N GLU A 343 3.00 3.97 -9.84
CA GLU A 343 3.24 2.70 -9.14
C GLU A 343 4.38 2.82 -8.13
N ARG A 344 5.49 3.46 -8.52
CA ARG A 344 6.61 3.77 -7.61
C ARG A 344 6.16 4.63 -6.43
N ALA A 345 5.41 5.71 -6.68
CA ALA A 345 4.89 6.58 -5.61
C ALA A 345 3.95 5.82 -4.66
N ASN A 346 3.15 4.88 -5.19
CA ASN A 346 2.21 4.09 -4.40
C ASN A 346 2.89 3.05 -3.51
N LEU A 347 4.10 2.60 -3.87
CA LEU A 347 4.91 1.75 -2.99
C LEU A 347 5.43 2.50 -1.77
N MET A 348 5.66 3.82 -1.89
CA MET A 348 6.16 4.65 -0.79
C MET A 348 5.12 4.78 0.33
N ALA A 349 5.58 4.71 1.58
CA ALA A 349 4.74 4.94 2.75
C ALA A 349 4.25 6.39 2.86
N ASP A 350 3.17 6.62 3.61
CA ASP A 350 2.59 7.96 3.80
C ASP A 350 3.37 8.80 4.81
N ALA A 351 4.06 8.15 5.74
CA ALA A 351 4.92 8.78 6.72
C ALA A 351 6.21 7.97 6.91
N TYR A 352 7.17 8.61 7.58
CA TYR A 352 8.42 8.03 8.01
C TYR A 352 8.57 8.15 9.51
N ARG A 353 9.25 7.18 10.11
CA ARG A 353 9.60 7.20 11.53
C ARG A 353 11.08 6.94 11.65
N SER A 354 11.78 7.77 12.42
CA SER A 354 13.25 7.76 12.43
C SER A 354 13.79 7.27 13.75
N MET A 355 14.71 6.33 13.68
CA MET A 355 15.43 5.76 14.82
C MET A 355 16.92 5.92 14.62
N THR A 356 17.62 6.28 15.69
CA THR A 356 19.08 6.24 15.75
C THR A 356 19.47 5.08 16.65
N VAL A 357 20.08 4.03 16.08
CA VAL A 357 20.39 2.78 16.78
C VAL A 357 21.90 2.61 16.93
N SER A 358 22.33 2.12 18.09
CA SER A 358 23.74 1.93 18.44
C SER A 358 24.18 0.46 18.47
N GLU A 359 23.28 -0.46 18.13
CA GLU A 359 23.60 -1.86 17.93
C GLU A 359 22.76 -2.49 16.81
N PHE A 360 23.11 -3.72 16.42
CA PHE A 360 22.30 -4.54 15.53
C PHE A 360 21.30 -5.33 16.38
N GLY A 361 20.06 -5.45 15.91
CA GLY A 361 18.98 -6.01 16.73
C GLY A 361 17.63 -6.03 16.02
N ILE A 362 16.61 -6.38 16.78
CA ILE A 362 15.21 -6.26 16.38
C ILE A 362 14.66 -4.99 17.02
N TYR A 363 14.10 -4.13 16.18
CA TYR A 363 13.57 -2.83 16.57
C TYR A 363 12.13 -2.71 16.12
N ASN A 364 11.35 -2.01 16.91
CA ASN A 364 9.95 -1.82 16.63
C ASN A 364 9.50 -0.39 16.91
N TYR A 365 8.42 0.00 16.26
CA TYR A 365 7.75 1.26 16.45
C TYR A 365 6.33 1.01 16.96
N ASP A 366 6.17 1.01 18.28
CA ASP A 366 4.96 0.52 18.93
C ASP A 366 4.36 1.54 19.87
N ARG A 367 3.05 1.43 20.06
CA ARG A 367 2.37 2.02 21.21
C ARG A 367 1.82 0.91 22.10
N LEU A 368 1.68 1.23 23.38
CA LEU A 368 0.88 0.41 24.28
C LEU A 368 -0.55 0.39 23.75
N MET A 369 -1.07 -0.81 23.53
CA MET A 369 -2.48 -0.98 23.16
C MET A 369 -3.34 -0.31 24.23
N LYS A 370 -4.20 0.63 23.82
CA LYS A 370 -5.29 1.09 24.67
C LYS A 370 -6.12 -0.13 24.99
N THR A 371 -6.09 -0.61 26.22
CA THR A 371 -6.80 -1.82 26.63
C THR A 371 -8.28 -1.65 26.34
N PRO A 372 -8.89 -2.33 25.35
CA PRO A 372 -10.33 -2.49 25.37
C PRO A 372 -10.74 -3.15 26.69
N ASN A 373 -12.00 -3.03 27.08
CA ASN A 373 -12.50 -3.81 28.20
C ASN A 373 -12.30 -5.30 27.83
N TYR A 374 -11.47 -6.01 28.58
CA TYR A 374 -11.29 -7.45 28.47
C TYR A 374 -11.99 -8.12 29.64
N PHE A 375 -12.49 -9.33 29.40
CA PHE A 375 -12.93 -10.21 30.45
C PHE A 375 -12.14 -11.52 30.42
N LEU A 376 -11.95 -12.10 31.60
CA LEU A 376 -11.22 -13.33 31.79
C LEU A 376 -12.13 -14.53 31.53
N VAL A 377 -11.60 -15.50 30.77
CA VAL A 377 -12.19 -16.80 30.55
C VAL A 377 -11.18 -17.86 30.97
N GLU A 378 -11.58 -18.79 31.81
CA GLU A 378 -10.87 -20.04 32.04
C GLU A 378 -11.05 -20.89 30.77
N ALA A 379 -10.04 -20.86 29.93
CA ALA A 379 -10.06 -21.48 28.62
C ALA A 379 -9.50 -22.91 28.67
N ASP A 380 -10.21 -23.83 28.03
CA ASP A 380 -9.70 -25.15 27.71
C ASP A 380 -9.49 -25.25 26.19
N PHE A 381 -8.25 -25.40 25.76
CA PHE A 381 -7.90 -25.57 24.34
C PHE A 381 -7.72 -27.06 23.99
N GLY A 382 -8.37 -27.96 24.74
CA GLY A 382 -8.22 -29.41 24.65
C GLY A 382 -8.44 -29.99 23.26
N SER A 383 -8.11 -31.28 23.13
CA SER A 383 -8.16 -32.01 21.87
C SER A 383 -9.58 -32.11 21.29
N SER A 384 -9.70 -31.86 19.99
CA SER A 384 -10.87 -32.25 19.21
C SER A 384 -10.70 -33.70 18.74
N GLU A 385 -11.79 -34.35 18.31
CA GLU A 385 -11.76 -35.73 17.77
C GLU A 385 -10.79 -35.90 16.58
N LYS A 386 -10.36 -34.80 15.96
CA LYS A 386 -9.48 -34.79 14.79
C LYS A 386 -8.01 -34.52 15.13
N MET A 387 -7.67 -34.27 16.40
CA MET A 387 -6.28 -33.97 16.80
C MET A 387 -5.39 -35.21 16.69
N PRO A 388 -4.14 -35.06 16.20
CA PRO A 388 -3.17 -36.15 16.22
C PRO A 388 -2.89 -36.66 17.65
N GLU A 389 -2.56 -37.95 17.79
CA GLU A 389 -2.17 -38.52 19.09
C GLU A 389 -0.98 -37.76 19.71
N ASN A 390 -1.01 -37.58 21.04
CA ASN A 390 0.02 -36.85 21.81
C ASN A 390 0.21 -35.36 21.41
N SER A 391 -0.81 -34.73 20.80
CA SER A 391 -0.81 -33.30 20.50
C SER A 391 -1.04 -32.45 21.76
N GLN A 392 -0.02 -32.36 22.61
CA GLN A 392 -0.03 -31.41 23.72
C GLN A 392 0.24 -30.01 23.17
N ILE A 393 -0.71 -29.10 23.39
CA ILE A 393 -0.56 -27.68 23.02
C ILE A 393 0.15 -26.95 24.16
N GLU A 394 1.32 -26.39 23.86
CA GLU A 394 2.12 -25.63 24.83
C GLU A 394 1.75 -24.16 24.90
N THR A 395 1.37 -23.56 23.77
CA THR A 395 0.99 -22.15 23.68
C THR A 395 -0.11 -21.98 22.63
N VAL A 396 -1.09 -21.14 22.94
CA VAL A 396 -2.07 -20.66 21.97
C VAL A 396 -1.84 -19.17 21.71
N PHE A 397 -2.10 -18.75 20.49
CA PHE A 397 -1.94 -17.39 20.01
C PHE A 397 -3.30 -16.87 19.58
N PHE A 398 -3.73 -15.75 20.14
CA PHE A 398 -4.98 -15.11 19.76
C PHE A 398 -4.72 -13.87 18.91
N PHE A 399 -5.34 -13.83 17.72
CA PHE A 399 -5.29 -12.75 16.75
C PHE A 399 -6.69 -12.10 16.67
N PRO A 400 -6.94 -10.98 17.37
CA PRO A 400 -8.18 -10.23 17.21
C PRO A 400 -8.25 -9.60 15.82
N ALA A 401 -9.41 -9.65 15.17
CA ALA A 401 -9.56 -9.03 13.86
C ALA A 401 -9.42 -7.50 13.93
N GLY A 402 -8.71 -6.93 12.97
CA GLY A 402 -8.51 -5.48 12.86
C GLY A 402 -7.51 -4.87 13.85
N GLN A 403 -6.75 -5.70 14.58
CA GLN A 403 -5.68 -5.24 15.48
C GLN A 403 -4.31 -5.64 14.93
N GLN A 404 -3.32 -4.76 15.06
CA GLN A 404 -1.91 -5.04 14.75
C GLN A 404 -1.18 -5.64 15.96
N ALA A 405 -1.79 -6.64 16.60
CA ALA A 405 -1.28 -7.32 17.78
C ALA A 405 -1.78 -8.77 17.87
N TYR A 406 -1.00 -9.62 18.52
CA TYR A 406 -1.42 -10.97 18.90
C TYR A 406 -1.04 -11.25 20.34
N PHE A 407 -1.77 -12.17 20.97
CA PHE A 407 -1.60 -12.50 22.39
C PHE A 407 -1.14 -13.94 22.51
N ALA A 408 0.00 -14.18 23.16
CA ALA A 408 0.48 -15.53 23.46
C ALA A 408 0.01 -15.97 24.85
N TYR A 409 -0.58 -17.15 24.94
CA TYR A 409 -1.03 -17.78 26.18
C TYR A 409 -0.38 -19.15 26.32
N PRO A 410 0.74 -19.23 27.04
CA PRO A 410 1.32 -20.51 27.46
C PRO A 410 0.29 -21.32 28.25
N ARG A 411 0.42 -22.65 28.26
CA ARG A 411 -0.52 -23.56 28.92
C ARG A 411 -0.81 -23.22 30.39
N ARG A 412 0.19 -22.70 31.10
CA ARG A 412 0.08 -22.27 32.51
C ARG A 412 -0.82 -21.04 32.73
N ASP A 413 -1.13 -20.30 31.66
CA ASP A 413 -1.88 -19.03 31.70
C ASP A 413 -3.26 -19.15 31.02
N TRP A 414 -3.72 -20.36 30.70
CA TRP A 414 -5.03 -20.59 30.07
C TRP A 414 -6.21 -20.25 30.99
N ASP A 415 -6.00 -20.24 32.31
CA ASP A 415 -6.95 -19.73 33.31
C ASP A 415 -7.08 -18.19 33.25
N LYS A 416 -6.16 -17.51 32.55
CA LYS A 416 -6.09 -16.06 32.37
C LYS A 416 -6.22 -15.67 30.90
N PHE A 417 -7.03 -16.39 30.14
CA PHE A 417 -7.29 -16.04 28.76
C PHE A 417 -8.19 -14.79 28.69
N TYR A 418 -7.69 -13.72 28.06
CA TYR A 418 -8.42 -12.44 27.97
C TYR A 418 -9.10 -12.32 26.61
N LEU A 419 -10.42 -12.12 26.63
CA LEU A 419 -11.20 -11.80 25.43
C LEU A 419 -11.67 -10.35 25.46
N PRO A 420 -11.54 -9.59 24.36
CA PRO A 420 -12.13 -8.26 24.29
C PRO A 420 -13.65 -8.35 24.40
N ASP A 421 -14.25 -7.50 25.22
CA ASP A 421 -15.70 -7.40 25.44
C ASP A 421 -16.49 -7.15 24.14
N SER A 422 -15.83 -6.57 23.14
CA SER A 422 -16.37 -6.19 21.84
C SER A 422 -15.83 -7.04 20.68
N VAL A 423 -15.12 -8.13 20.96
CA VAL A 423 -14.56 -9.01 19.92
C VAL A 423 -15.69 -9.55 19.05
N LYS A 424 -15.74 -9.15 17.78
CA LYS A 424 -16.69 -9.70 16.80
C LYS A 424 -16.08 -10.82 15.98
N GLN A 425 -14.78 -10.74 15.75
CA GLN A 425 -14.01 -11.66 14.93
C GLN A 425 -12.59 -11.75 15.48
N GLY A 426 -11.98 -12.90 15.27
CA GLY A 426 -10.62 -13.19 15.67
C GLY A 426 -10.35 -14.66 15.53
N ARG A 427 -9.07 -15.03 15.52
CA ARG A 427 -8.63 -16.41 15.34
C ARG A 427 -7.68 -16.80 16.46
N ILE A 428 -7.93 -17.96 17.05
CA ILE A 428 -7.01 -18.61 17.98
C ILE A 428 -6.23 -19.64 17.17
N VAL A 429 -4.91 -19.68 17.35
CA VAL A 429 -4.00 -20.55 16.63
C VAL A 429 -3.06 -21.25 17.61
N ALA A 430 -2.71 -22.49 17.33
CA ALA A 430 -1.68 -23.24 18.04
C ALA A 430 -0.74 -23.90 17.04
N VAL A 431 0.52 -24.09 17.44
CA VAL A 431 1.46 -24.95 16.71
C VAL A 431 1.57 -26.28 17.45
N LEU A 432 1.32 -27.37 16.73
CA LEU A 432 1.39 -28.73 17.28
C LEU A 432 2.81 -29.30 17.15
N PRO A 433 3.23 -30.25 18.01
CA PRO A 433 4.53 -30.91 17.92
C PRO A 433 4.79 -31.60 16.55
N THR A 434 3.72 -31.96 15.84
CA THR A 434 3.79 -32.57 14.51
C THR A 434 4.08 -31.58 13.38
N MET A 435 4.27 -30.29 13.68
CA MET A 435 4.37 -29.16 12.74
C MET A 435 3.07 -28.85 11.98
N GLN A 436 1.94 -29.36 12.47
CA GLN A 436 0.62 -28.91 12.03
C GLN A 436 0.23 -27.64 12.78
N GLY A 437 -0.55 -26.77 12.13
CA GLY A 437 -1.28 -25.72 12.83
C GLY A 437 -2.58 -26.28 13.39
N ALA A 438 -3.13 -25.64 14.41
CA ALA A 438 -4.52 -25.84 14.81
C ALA A 438 -5.18 -24.49 15.04
N TRP A 439 -6.47 -24.35 14.73
CA TRP A 439 -7.14 -23.06 14.76
C TRP A 439 -8.60 -23.13 15.25
N PHE A 440 -9.11 -21.99 15.73
CA PHE A 440 -10.51 -21.77 16.09
C PHE A 440 -10.92 -20.33 15.74
N ASP A 441 -12.08 -20.15 15.10
CA ASP A 441 -12.61 -18.82 14.73
C ASP A 441 -13.67 -18.31 15.73
N ILE A 442 -13.44 -17.12 16.28
CA ILE A 442 -14.35 -16.41 17.18
C ILE A 442 -15.57 -15.83 16.43
N ALA A 443 -15.56 -15.81 15.10
CA ALA A 443 -16.71 -15.36 14.29
C ALA A 443 -18.02 -16.12 14.56
N SER A 444 -17.96 -17.25 15.28
CA SER A 444 -19.11 -18.02 15.77
C SER A 444 -19.79 -17.44 17.02
N PHE A 445 -19.20 -16.44 17.69
CA PHE A 445 -19.77 -15.86 18.90
C PHE A 445 -20.67 -14.67 18.56
N ASP A 446 -21.96 -14.83 18.78
CA ASP A 446 -22.88 -13.70 18.80
C ASP A 446 -22.80 -12.94 20.13
N GLN A 447 -23.50 -11.80 20.23
CA GLN A 447 -23.48 -10.99 21.45
C GLN A 447 -24.05 -11.76 22.67
N ASN A 448 -24.98 -12.69 22.45
CA ASN A 448 -25.54 -13.52 23.51
C ASN A 448 -24.47 -14.46 24.07
N LYS A 449 -23.66 -15.07 23.19
CA LYS A 449 -22.58 -15.95 23.61
C LYS A 449 -21.51 -15.19 24.38
N LEU A 450 -21.15 -13.98 23.96
CA LEU A 450 -20.22 -13.13 24.71
C LEU A 450 -20.78 -12.79 26.10
N ASN A 451 -22.07 -12.46 26.20
CA ASN A 451 -22.71 -12.16 27.49
C ASN A 451 -22.77 -13.39 28.40
N GLU A 452 -23.05 -14.58 27.85
CA GLU A 452 -22.98 -15.86 28.57
C GLU A 452 -21.56 -16.11 29.10
N LEU A 453 -20.54 -15.93 28.26
CA LEU A 453 -19.13 -16.13 28.64
C LEU A 453 -18.67 -15.16 29.75
N LYS A 454 -19.16 -13.92 29.75
CA LYS A 454 -18.90 -12.96 30.84
C LYS A 454 -19.46 -13.43 32.18
N GLN A 455 -20.53 -14.22 32.18
CA GLN A 455 -21.14 -14.78 33.38
C GLN A 455 -20.49 -16.08 33.81
N THR A 456 -20.33 -17.03 32.87
CA THR A 456 -19.81 -18.38 33.17
C THR A 456 -18.31 -18.39 33.38
N LYS A 457 -17.58 -17.48 32.73
CA LYS A 457 -16.12 -17.35 32.75
C LYS A 457 -15.36 -18.62 32.40
N LYS A 458 -15.99 -19.60 31.73
CA LYS A 458 -15.35 -20.86 31.32
C LYS A 458 -15.75 -21.21 29.89
N TYR A 459 -14.81 -21.69 29.08
CA TYR A 459 -15.11 -22.15 27.72
C TYR A 459 -14.09 -23.16 27.21
N SER A 460 -14.56 -24.17 26.48
CA SER A 460 -13.69 -25.13 25.77
C SER A 460 -13.65 -24.79 24.29
N PHE A 461 -12.51 -24.29 23.83
CA PHE A 461 -12.23 -23.97 22.43
C PHE A 461 -11.75 -25.24 21.72
N LYS A 462 -12.56 -25.81 20.84
CA LYS A 462 -12.20 -27.01 20.07
C LYS A 462 -11.42 -26.64 18.82
N LEU A 463 -10.09 -26.64 18.91
CA LEU A 463 -9.25 -26.32 17.75
C LEU A 463 -9.34 -27.41 16.68
N THR A 464 -9.31 -26.98 15.43
CA THR A 464 -9.27 -27.83 14.24
C THR A 464 -7.84 -27.87 13.71
N PRO A 465 -7.19 -29.05 13.63
CA PRO A 465 -5.85 -29.15 13.07
C PRO A 465 -5.85 -28.98 11.54
N THR A 466 -4.73 -28.48 11.00
CA THR A 466 -4.49 -28.48 9.55
C THR A 466 -4.33 -29.92 9.05
N PRO A 467 -4.77 -30.23 7.81
CA PRO A 467 -4.69 -31.60 7.29
C PRO A 467 -3.24 -32.08 7.13
N ASN A 468 -2.32 -31.15 6.81
CA ASN A 468 -0.91 -31.43 6.60
C ASN A 468 -0.04 -30.54 7.49
N LYS A 469 1.24 -30.91 7.61
CA LYS A 469 2.29 -30.08 8.21
C LYS A 469 2.41 -28.77 7.45
N ILE A 470 2.73 -27.71 8.17
CA ILE A 470 3.01 -26.40 7.61
C ILE A 470 4.49 -26.32 7.28
N THR A 471 4.79 -25.98 6.03
CA THR A 471 6.13 -26.01 5.43
C THR A 471 6.41 -24.79 4.56
N SER A 472 5.44 -23.89 4.37
CA SER A 472 5.61 -22.67 3.60
C SER A 472 4.96 -21.46 4.27
N TYR A 473 5.42 -20.27 3.87
CA TYR A 473 4.92 -18.99 4.34
C TYR A 473 3.42 -18.84 4.05
N GLU A 474 2.99 -19.21 2.83
CA GLU A 474 1.60 -19.13 2.37
C GLU A 474 0.67 -19.97 3.24
N GLN A 475 1.10 -21.16 3.66
CA GLN A 475 0.33 -22.03 4.54
C GLN A 475 0.15 -21.42 5.94
N ILE A 476 1.15 -20.71 6.47
CA ILE A 476 0.98 -19.97 7.73
C ILE A 476 0.01 -18.82 7.53
N MET A 477 0.12 -18.06 6.44
CA MET A 477 -0.81 -16.97 6.15
C MET A 477 -2.25 -17.48 6.01
N GLU A 478 -2.48 -18.61 5.34
CA GLU A 478 -3.78 -19.27 5.29
C GLU A 478 -4.28 -19.71 6.68
N LEU A 479 -3.40 -20.21 7.54
CA LEU A 479 -3.73 -20.56 8.93
C LEU A 479 -4.11 -19.32 9.75
N LEU A 480 -3.40 -18.21 9.58
CA LEU A 480 -3.62 -16.99 10.35
C LEU A 480 -4.82 -16.18 9.85
N HIS A 481 -5.13 -16.28 8.57
CA HIS A 481 -6.27 -15.60 7.97
C HIS A 481 -7.54 -16.38 8.32
N ALA A 482 -8.40 -15.80 9.17
CA ALA A 482 -9.82 -16.11 9.12
C ALA A 482 -10.21 -16.21 7.64
N LYS A 483 -10.73 -17.35 7.19
CA LYS A 483 -11.38 -17.37 5.87
C LYS A 483 -12.50 -16.34 5.98
N ALA A 484 -12.20 -15.13 5.54
CA ALA A 484 -13.22 -14.14 5.27
C ALA A 484 -14.11 -14.80 4.22
N LEU A 485 -15.35 -15.05 4.63
CA LEU A 485 -16.49 -15.34 3.78
C LEU A 485 -16.52 -14.42 2.56
#